data_AF-A0AAV2TU86-F1
#
_entry.id   AF-A0AAV2TU86-F1
#
_cell.length_a   1.000
_cell.length_b   1.000
_cell.length_c   1.000
_cell.angle_alpha   90.00
_cell.angle_beta   90.00
_cell.angle_gamma   90.00
#
_symmetry.space_group_name_H-M   'P 1'
#
loop_
_entity.id
_entity.type
_entity.pdbx_description
1 polymer ?
#
loop_
_entity_poly.entity_id
_entity_poly.type
_entity_poly.pdbx_seq_one_letter_code
_entity_poly.pdbx_strand_id
1 'polypeptide(L)'
;MLESDATIEVEDDPSSHDLHETNTLLSFDNIRRHGLIIVLILGLFYLVIKKLRARLVSASNSSSSPEYSAEDEIRRREAVEAARMRLQERFNEDLKKYKEKKLEREKEEAMRRAEEWSLLQSGKSCSGLRRRVAEEDKDQTETDTKRRDKPKPRFRINDYNPLMGDTSGSRFRPSCRPTSGGG
;
A
#
# COMPACT_ATOMS: atom_id res chain seq x y z
N MET A 1 58.86 -38.86 75.76
CA MET A 1 57.77 -38.33 76.61
C MET A 1 56.76 -37.76 75.62
N LEU A 2 55.67 -38.48 75.25
CA LEU A 2 54.38 -38.64 75.98
C LEU A 2 53.80 -37.25 76.30
N GLU A 3 52.61 -36.83 75.86
CA GLU A 3 51.24 -37.39 75.89
C GLU A 3 50.43 -36.90 74.67
N SER A 4 49.65 -37.70 73.93
CA SER A 4 48.28 -38.18 74.18
C SER A 4 47.28 -37.12 74.65
N ASP A 5 46.38 -36.71 73.77
CA ASP A 5 44.99 -36.49 74.18
C ASP A 5 44.04 -36.81 73.03
N ALA A 6 43.10 -37.70 73.30
CA ALA A 6 42.08 -38.17 72.38
C ALA A 6 40.73 -37.87 73.01
N THR A 7 39.97 -36.98 72.38
CA THR A 7 38.57 -36.74 72.71
C THR A 7 37.77 -36.87 71.42
N ILE A 8 37.01 -37.96 71.37
CA ILE A 8 35.95 -38.26 70.41
C ILE A 8 34.73 -37.48 70.87
N GLU A 9 34.05 -36.71 70.01
CA GLU A 9 32.58 -36.55 70.07
C GLU A 9 32.00 -36.03 68.73
N VAL A 10 31.07 -36.85 68.22
CA VAL A 10 29.79 -36.54 67.56
C VAL A 10 29.79 -35.87 66.18
N GLU A 11 29.49 -36.70 65.16
CA GLU A 11 29.02 -36.32 63.83
C GLU A 11 27.54 -35.91 63.86
N ASP A 12 27.25 -34.67 63.47
CA ASP A 12 25.94 -34.19 63.05
C ASP A 12 25.97 -33.93 61.53
N ASP A 13 25.13 -34.64 60.77
CA ASP A 13 25.01 -34.58 59.31
C ASP A 13 24.00 -33.49 58.87
N PRO A 14 24.37 -32.47 58.07
CA PRO A 14 23.44 -31.44 57.58
C PRO A 14 23.23 -31.53 56.05
N SER A 15 22.48 -32.50 55.53
CA SER A 15 22.39 -32.71 54.07
C SER A 15 21.17 -32.09 53.34
N SER A 16 20.37 -31.22 53.97
CA SER A 16 19.06 -30.82 53.38
C SER A 16 18.92 -29.34 52.96
N HIS A 17 19.87 -28.46 53.29
CA HIS A 17 19.74 -27.01 53.02
C HIS A 17 20.49 -26.51 51.77
N ASP A 18 21.33 -27.34 51.13
CA ASP A 18 22.33 -26.85 50.16
C ASP A 18 21.84 -26.75 48.70
N LEU A 19 20.64 -27.24 48.38
CA LEU A 19 20.18 -27.31 46.98
C LEU A 19 19.64 -25.98 46.42
N HIS A 20 19.24 -25.03 47.28
CA HIS A 20 18.75 -23.72 46.83
C HIS A 20 19.86 -22.65 46.77
N GLU A 21 20.94 -22.80 47.56
CA GLU A 21 22.07 -21.88 47.57
C GLU A 21 23.05 -22.09 46.42
N THR A 22 23.20 -23.33 45.96
CA THR A 22 24.07 -23.65 44.80
C THR A 22 23.54 -23.07 43.49
N ASN A 23 22.21 -22.99 43.33
CA ASN A 23 21.58 -22.38 42.15
C ASN A 23 21.68 -20.85 42.14
N THR A 24 21.64 -20.19 43.31
CA THR A 24 21.78 -18.73 43.40
C THR A 24 23.24 -18.29 43.23
N LEU A 25 24.20 -19.03 43.79
CA LEU A 25 25.63 -18.73 43.64
C LEU A 25 26.14 -18.93 42.21
N LEU A 26 25.72 -19.99 41.52
CA LEU A 26 26.02 -20.18 40.09
C LEU A 26 25.39 -19.07 39.23
N SER A 27 24.23 -18.55 39.61
CA SER A 27 23.60 -17.42 38.92
C SER A 27 24.43 -16.14 39.08
N PHE A 28 24.97 -15.84 40.26
CA PHE A 28 25.80 -14.65 40.47
C PHE A 28 27.13 -14.70 39.71
N ASP A 29 27.77 -15.85 39.62
CA ASP A 29 28.99 -16.00 38.80
C ASP A 29 28.71 -15.86 37.30
N ASN A 30 27.57 -16.38 36.84
CA ASN A 30 27.10 -16.18 35.47
C ASN A 30 26.75 -14.70 35.20
N ILE A 31 26.11 -14.03 36.15
CA ILE A 31 25.80 -12.59 36.09
C ILE A 31 27.10 -11.77 36.08
N ARG A 32 28.12 -12.15 36.85
CA ARG A 32 29.42 -11.46 36.87
C ARG A 32 30.20 -11.66 35.56
N ARG A 33 30.18 -12.87 35.00
CA ARG A 33 30.86 -13.19 33.73
C ARG A 33 30.13 -12.61 32.51
N HIS A 34 28.81 -12.72 32.46
CA HIS A 34 28.01 -12.26 31.32
C HIS A 34 27.54 -10.82 31.46
N GLY A 35 27.51 -10.25 32.67
CA GLY A 35 27.14 -8.86 32.91
C GLY A 35 28.08 -7.88 32.19
N LEU A 36 29.39 -8.19 32.17
CA LEU A 36 30.35 -7.39 31.40
C LEU A 36 30.08 -7.47 29.89
N ILE A 37 29.77 -8.67 29.38
CA ILE A 37 29.43 -8.87 27.97
C ILE A 37 28.16 -8.09 27.62
N ILE A 38 27.13 -8.12 28.47
CA ILE A 38 25.88 -7.37 28.27
C ILE A 38 26.14 -5.86 28.24
N VAL A 39 26.97 -5.33 29.15
CA VAL A 39 27.34 -3.90 29.16
C VAL A 39 28.14 -3.52 27.91
N LEU A 40 29.06 -4.38 27.45
CA LEU A 40 29.80 -4.15 26.21
C LEU A 40 28.89 -4.18 24.98
N ILE A 41 27.95 -5.13 24.89
CA ILE A 41 26.98 -5.20 23.79
C ILE A 41 26.07 -3.97 23.81
N LEU A 42 25.59 -3.55 24.98
CA LEU A 42 24.73 -2.37 25.10
C LEU A 42 25.48 -1.08 24.71
N GLY A 43 26.74 -0.95 25.13
CA GLY A 43 27.61 0.16 24.72
C GLY A 43 27.90 0.16 23.23
N LEU A 44 28.19 -1.01 22.64
CA LEU A 44 28.39 -1.16 21.20
C LEU A 44 27.12 -0.83 20.43
N PHE A 45 25.97 -1.33 20.87
CA PHE A 45 24.66 -1.05 20.27
C PHE A 45 24.33 0.45 20.33
N TYR A 46 24.59 1.08 21.46
CA TYR A 46 24.47 2.53 21.61
C TYR A 46 25.41 3.29 20.66
N LEU A 47 26.66 2.85 20.52
CA LEU A 47 27.63 3.43 19.58
C LEU A 47 27.19 3.24 18.12
N VAL A 48 26.64 2.08 17.77
CA VAL A 48 26.08 1.82 16.43
C VAL A 48 24.92 2.76 16.16
N ILE A 49 23.95 2.88 17.07
CA ILE A 49 22.84 3.83 16.92
C ILE A 49 23.35 5.27 16.86
N LYS A 50 24.28 5.65 17.72
CA LYS A 50 24.89 7.00 17.74
C LYS A 50 25.62 7.27 16.43
N LYS A 51 26.38 6.31 15.89
CA LYS A 51 27.12 6.44 14.63
C LYS A 51 26.20 6.40 13.42
N LEU A 52 25.10 5.64 13.45
CA LEU A 52 24.07 5.63 12.41
C LEU A 52 23.28 6.94 12.41
N ARG A 53 22.88 7.45 13.58
CA ARG A 53 22.25 8.76 13.71
C ARG A 53 23.21 9.89 13.31
N ALA A 54 24.47 9.82 13.74
CA ALA A 54 25.49 10.77 13.33
C ALA A 54 25.74 10.67 11.82
N ARG A 55 25.78 9.49 11.20
CA ARG A 55 25.88 9.33 9.75
C ARG A 55 24.63 9.79 9.01
N LEU A 56 23.44 9.61 9.57
CA LEU A 56 22.18 10.06 8.97
C LEU A 56 22.05 11.58 9.05
N VAL A 57 22.36 12.16 10.21
CA VAL A 57 22.43 13.61 10.41
C VAL A 57 23.58 14.20 9.62
N SER A 58 24.74 13.55 9.55
CA SER A 58 25.85 13.96 8.68
C SER A 58 25.57 13.71 7.22
N ALA A 59 24.75 12.76 6.80
CA ALA A 59 24.33 12.62 5.39
C ALA A 59 23.29 13.70 5.02
N SER A 60 22.44 14.08 5.99
CA SER A 60 21.50 15.18 5.89
C SER A 60 22.17 16.56 6.03
N ASN A 61 23.33 16.65 6.67
CA ASN A 61 24.10 17.88 6.88
C ASN A 61 25.35 17.95 5.98
N SER A 62 25.79 16.84 5.36
CA SER A 62 26.77 16.84 4.28
C SER A 62 26.14 17.25 2.95
N SER A 63 24.81 17.32 2.90
CA SER A 63 24.08 18.07 1.88
C SER A 63 23.99 19.57 2.18
N SER A 64 24.85 20.12 3.05
CA SER A 64 25.01 21.56 3.21
C SER A 64 26.49 21.98 3.22
N SER A 65 27.13 21.88 2.05
CA SER A 65 27.91 22.98 1.47
C SER A 65 27.89 22.86 -0.05
N PRO A 66 27.76 23.98 -0.79
CA PRO A 66 27.07 24.01 -2.08
C PRO A 66 28.05 23.79 -3.24
N GLU A 67 28.07 22.58 -3.76
CA GLU A 67 28.08 22.38 -5.21
C GLU A 67 27.01 21.35 -5.53
N TYR A 68 25.78 21.64 -5.11
CA TYR A 68 24.63 21.19 -5.88
C TYR A 68 24.70 22.01 -7.17
N SER A 69 25.48 21.52 -8.14
CA SER A 69 25.74 22.24 -9.37
C SER A 69 24.39 22.55 -10.00
N ALA A 70 24.20 23.78 -10.49
CA ALA A 70 22.99 24.15 -11.23
C ALA A 70 22.65 23.10 -12.31
N GLU A 71 23.67 22.44 -12.86
CA GLU A 71 23.58 21.31 -13.78
C GLU A 71 22.84 20.09 -13.23
N ASP A 72 23.05 19.71 -11.97
CA ASP A 72 22.38 18.55 -11.37
C ASP A 72 20.90 18.85 -11.07
N GLU A 73 20.59 20.10 -10.73
CA GLU A 73 19.20 20.58 -10.67
C GLU A 73 18.52 20.56 -12.03
N ILE A 74 19.21 21.06 -13.05
CA ILE A 74 18.71 21.10 -14.43
C ILE A 74 18.45 19.68 -14.91
N ARG A 75 19.40 18.75 -14.76
CA ARG A 75 19.22 17.33 -15.11
C ARG A 75 18.05 16.68 -14.39
N ARG A 76 17.85 17.00 -13.10
CA ARG A 76 16.71 16.48 -12.35
C ARG A 76 15.38 17.02 -12.88
N ARG A 77 15.33 18.31 -13.21
CA ARG A 77 14.13 18.96 -13.80
C ARG A 77 13.86 18.39 -15.19
N GLU A 78 14.88 18.27 -16.03
CA GLU A 78 14.80 17.66 -17.36
C GLU A 78 14.33 16.20 -17.29
N ALA A 79 14.82 15.41 -16.33
CA ALA A 79 14.36 14.04 -16.15
C ALA A 79 12.87 13.97 -15.76
N VAL A 80 12.40 14.88 -14.91
CA VAL A 80 10.98 14.98 -14.53
C VAL A 80 10.13 15.48 -15.70
N GLU A 81 10.61 16.47 -16.46
CA GLU A 81 9.94 16.98 -17.66
C GLU A 81 9.86 15.91 -18.75
N ALA A 82 10.93 15.17 -19.00
CA ALA A 82 10.94 14.04 -19.92
C ALA A 82 9.96 12.93 -19.48
N ALA A 83 9.87 12.65 -18.18
CA ALA A 83 8.86 11.72 -17.67
C ALA A 83 7.43 12.23 -17.87
N ARG A 84 7.19 13.54 -17.68
CA ARG A 84 5.89 14.17 -17.95
C ARG A 84 5.52 14.10 -19.43
N MET A 85 6.47 14.38 -20.33
CA MET A 85 6.23 14.30 -21.78
C MET A 85 5.88 12.87 -22.22
N ARG A 86 6.64 11.87 -21.78
CA ARG A 86 6.34 10.45 -22.08
C ARG A 86 4.96 10.03 -21.58
N LEU A 87 4.53 10.54 -20.42
CA LEU A 87 3.21 10.25 -19.89
C LEU A 87 2.11 10.90 -20.75
N GLN A 88 2.31 12.17 -21.14
CA GLN A 88 1.37 12.88 -22.01
C GLN A 88 1.25 12.23 -23.39
N GLU A 89 2.36 11.77 -23.96
CA GLU A 89 2.37 11.03 -25.24
C GLU A 89 1.52 9.77 -25.16
N ARG A 90 1.69 8.94 -24.12
CA ARG A 90 0.86 7.75 -23.90
C ARG A 90 -0.63 8.08 -23.79
N PHE A 91 -0.97 9.11 -23.00
CA PHE A 91 -2.36 9.57 -22.92
C PHE A 91 -2.90 10.06 -24.26
N ASN A 92 -2.10 10.79 -25.04
CA ASN A 92 -2.50 11.27 -26.35
C ASN A 92 -2.69 10.13 -27.35
N GLU A 93 -1.86 9.09 -27.31
CA GLU A 93 -2.03 7.88 -28.13
C GLU A 93 -3.33 7.15 -27.79
N ASP A 94 -3.62 6.96 -26.51
CA ASP A 94 -4.86 6.30 -26.06
C ASP A 94 -6.09 7.12 -26.44
N LEU A 95 -6.02 8.45 -26.33
CA LEU A 95 -7.09 9.34 -26.77
C LEU A 95 -7.31 9.27 -28.29
N LYS A 96 -6.25 9.14 -29.09
CA LYS A 96 -6.37 8.96 -30.55
C LYS A 96 -7.06 7.63 -30.87
N LYS A 97 -6.60 6.52 -30.27
CA LYS A 97 -7.21 5.19 -30.45
C LYS A 97 -8.69 5.18 -30.05
N TYR A 98 -9.03 5.83 -28.93
CA TYR A 98 -10.41 5.92 -28.49
C TYR A 98 -11.28 6.74 -29.45
N LYS A 99 -10.79 7.89 -29.92
CA LYS A 99 -11.50 8.74 -30.89
C LYS A 99 -11.73 8.00 -32.21
N GLU A 100 -10.72 7.29 -32.70
CA GLU A 100 -10.81 6.49 -33.92
C GLU A 100 -11.85 5.37 -33.77
N LYS A 101 -11.76 4.56 -32.71
CA LYS A 101 -12.74 3.49 -32.43
C LYS A 101 -14.16 4.03 -32.21
N LYS A 102 -14.29 5.23 -31.65
CA LYS A 102 -15.60 5.88 -31.48
C LYS A 102 -16.20 6.28 -32.83
N LEU A 103 -15.39 6.88 -33.70
CA LEU A 103 -15.81 7.30 -35.04
C LEU A 103 -16.13 6.10 -35.94
N GLU A 104 -15.40 5.00 -35.79
CA GLU A 104 -15.71 3.72 -36.46
C GLU A 104 -17.08 3.18 -36.03
N ARG A 105 -17.35 3.09 -34.72
CA ARG A 105 -18.67 2.66 -34.22
C ARG A 105 -19.80 3.59 -34.68
N GLU A 106 -19.59 4.91 -34.67
CA GLU A 106 -20.62 5.85 -35.15
C GLU A 106 -20.92 5.65 -36.64
N LYS A 107 -19.91 5.35 -37.46
CA LYS A 107 -20.10 5.03 -38.89
C LYS A 107 -20.83 3.71 -39.08
N GLU A 108 -20.46 2.66 -38.34
CA GLU A 108 -21.13 1.36 -38.38
C GLU A 108 -22.60 1.48 -37.97
N GLU A 109 -22.89 2.20 -36.88
CA GLU A 109 -24.27 2.47 -36.44
C GLU A 109 -25.06 3.27 -37.47
N ALA A 110 -24.42 4.24 -38.14
CA ALA A 110 -25.06 5.01 -39.20
C ALA A 110 -25.38 4.14 -40.42
N MET A 111 -24.45 3.28 -40.84
CA MET A 111 -24.67 2.32 -41.93
C MET A 111 -25.77 1.31 -41.58
N ARG A 112 -25.73 0.76 -40.36
CA ARG A 112 -26.76 -0.15 -39.86
C ARG A 112 -28.13 0.49 -39.84
N ARG A 113 -28.24 1.74 -39.37
CA ARG A 113 -29.50 2.48 -39.37
C ARG A 113 -30.03 2.73 -40.79
N ALA A 114 -29.14 3.01 -41.75
CA ALA A 114 -29.51 3.18 -43.15
C ALA A 114 -29.99 1.86 -43.79
N GLU A 115 -29.32 0.75 -43.50
CA GLU A 115 -29.72 -0.59 -43.97
C GLU A 115 -31.06 -1.01 -43.36
N GLU A 116 -31.23 -0.86 -42.04
CA GLU A 116 -32.49 -1.08 -41.36
C GLU A 116 -33.62 -0.27 -42.01
N TRP A 117 -33.39 1.02 -42.27
CA TRP A 117 -34.38 1.89 -42.90
C TRP A 117 -34.72 1.45 -44.32
N SER A 118 -33.73 1.02 -45.12
CA SER A 118 -33.94 0.47 -46.46
C SER A 118 -34.76 -0.83 -46.45
N LEU A 119 -34.48 -1.73 -45.50
CA LEU A 119 -35.24 -2.96 -45.31
C LEU A 119 -36.71 -2.68 -44.94
N LEU A 120 -36.93 -1.73 -44.03
CA LEU A 120 -38.28 -1.26 -43.68
C LEU A 120 -39.04 -0.74 -44.90
N GLN A 121 -38.40 0.07 -45.75
CA GLN A 121 -39.03 0.56 -46.98
C GLN A 121 -39.34 -0.57 -47.98
N SER A 122 -38.48 -1.59 -48.06
CA SER A 122 -38.70 -2.75 -48.93
C SER A 122 -39.77 -3.74 -48.43
N GLY A 123 -40.36 -3.48 -47.25
CA GLY A 123 -41.39 -4.34 -46.66
C GLY A 123 -40.88 -5.65 -46.03
N LYS A 124 -39.55 -5.80 -45.89
CA LYS A 124 -38.94 -6.98 -45.27
C LYS A 124 -38.84 -6.77 -43.76
N SER A 125 -39.56 -7.58 -42.97
CA SER A 125 -39.62 -7.41 -41.52
C SER A 125 -38.32 -7.84 -40.83
N CYS A 126 -37.77 -6.96 -39.99
CA CYS A 126 -36.44 -7.04 -39.36
C CYS A 126 -36.37 -7.99 -38.14
N SER A 127 -37.06 -9.13 -38.13
CA SER A 127 -37.08 -10.03 -36.95
C SER A 127 -35.74 -10.74 -36.70
N GLY A 128 -34.99 -11.06 -37.77
CA GLY A 128 -33.68 -11.71 -37.69
C GLY A 128 -32.50 -10.76 -37.43
N LEU A 129 -32.60 -9.50 -37.89
CA LEU A 129 -31.51 -8.53 -37.78
C LEU A 129 -31.26 -8.10 -36.33
N ARG A 130 -32.33 -7.86 -35.56
CA ARG A 130 -32.23 -7.55 -34.12
C ARG A 130 -31.52 -8.65 -33.30
N ARG A 131 -31.64 -9.91 -33.72
CA ARG A 131 -30.98 -11.03 -33.03
C ARG A 131 -29.48 -11.05 -33.31
N ARG A 132 -29.07 -10.79 -34.56
CA ARG A 132 -27.66 -10.71 -34.97
C ARG A 132 -26.95 -9.53 -34.30
N VAL A 133 -27.61 -8.37 -34.25
CA VAL A 133 -27.07 -7.18 -33.56
C VAL A 133 -26.84 -7.45 -32.08
N ALA A 134 -27.76 -8.17 -31.42
CA ALA A 134 -27.62 -8.53 -30.01
C ALA A 134 -26.55 -9.60 -29.73
N GLU A 135 -26.03 -10.25 -30.77
CA GLU A 135 -24.96 -11.25 -30.69
C GLU A 135 -23.60 -10.57 -30.91
N GLU A 136 -23.48 -9.69 -31.92
CA GLU A 136 -22.27 -8.87 -32.15
C GLU A 136 -21.93 -7.93 -30.99
N ASP A 137 -22.94 -7.32 -30.34
CA ASP A 137 -22.73 -6.47 -29.15
C ASP A 137 -22.21 -7.25 -27.93
N LYS A 138 -22.51 -8.56 -27.84
CA LYS A 138 -22.01 -9.42 -26.77
C LYS A 138 -20.54 -9.77 -27.00
N ASP A 139 -20.18 -10.13 -28.22
CA ASP A 139 -18.79 -10.47 -28.56
C ASP A 139 -17.84 -9.27 -28.38
N GLN A 140 -18.31 -8.04 -28.66
CA GLN A 140 -17.53 -6.82 -28.41
C GLN A 140 -17.34 -6.48 -26.93
N THR A 141 -18.26 -6.90 -26.05
CA THR A 141 -18.19 -6.62 -24.61
C THR A 141 -17.42 -7.68 -23.82
N GLU A 142 -17.16 -8.86 -24.38
CA GLU A 142 -16.44 -9.95 -23.70
C GLU A 142 -14.92 -9.72 -23.56
N THR A 143 -14.32 -8.83 -24.34
CA THR A 143 -12.87 -8.53 -24.26
C THR A 143 -12.49 -7.51 -23.17
N ASP A 144 -13.46 -6.84 -22.52
CA ASP A 144 -13.16 -5.82 -21.52
C ASP A 144 -13.94 -6.04 -20.22
N THR A 145 -13.27 -6.69 -19.28
CA THR A 145 -13.60 -6.84 -17.86
C THR A 145 -14.67 -7.88 -17.48
N LYS A 146 -14.18 -9.03 -16.99
CA LYS A 146 -14.91 -9.95 -16.11
C LYS A 146 -15.18 -9.26 -14.76
N ARG A 147 -16.06 -8.25 -14.72
CA ARG A 147 -16.57 -7.68 -13.47
C ARG A 147 -17.71 -8.58 -12.99
N ARG A 148 -17.56 -9.14 -11.78
CA ARG A 148 -18.62 -9.90 -11.11
C ARG A 148 -19.93 -9.10 -11.14
N ASP A 149 -21.01 -9.75 -11.56
CA ASP A 149 -22.34 -9.15 -11.57
C ASP A 149 -22.70 -8.62 -10.18
N LYS A 150 -22.94 -7.31 -10.10
CA LYS A 150 -23.50 -6.69 -8.91
C LYS A 150 -24.98 -7.11 -8.79
N PRO A 151 -25.52 -7.34 -7.58
CA PRO A 151 -26.93 -7.66 -7.43
C PRO A 151 -27.80 -6.57 -8.05
N LYS A 152 -28.81 -6.98 -8.82
CA LYS A 152 -29.69 -6.11 -9.61
C LYS A 152 -30.32 -5.04 -8.70
N PRO A 153 -30.27 -3.74 -9.06
CA PRO A 153 -30.93 -2.70 -8.29
C PRO A 153 -32.45 -2.95 -8.28
N ARG A 154 -33.06 -2.81 -7.11
CA ARG A 154 -34.52 -2.92 -6.96
C ARG A 154 -35.19 -1.87 -7.85
N PHE A 155 -36.31 -2.22 -8.49
CA PHE A 155 -37.07 -1.34 -9.40
C PHE A 155 -37.67 -0.07 -8.77
N ARG A 156 -37.37 0.24 -7.51
CA ARG A 156 -37.61 1.56 -6.91
C ARG A 156 -36.29 2.33 -7.01
N ILE A 157 -36.10 2.99 -8.14
CA ILE A 157 -34.87 3.72 -8.48
C ILE A 157 -34.70 5.00 -7.66
N ASN A 158 -35.74 5.50 -7.00
CA ASN A 158 -35.70 6.79 -6.32
C ASN A 158 -36.54 6.76 -5.03
N ASP A 159 -35.91 7.01 -3.88
CA ASP A 159 -36.56 7.57 -2.69
C ASP A 159 -36.82 9.08 -2.89
N TYR A 160 -37.24 9.47 -4.10
CA TYR A 160 -37.44 10.85 -4.50
C TYR A 160 -38.74 11.35 -3.90
N ASN A 161 -38.62 12.27 -2.94
CA ASN A 161 -39.76 12.99 -2.40
C ASN A 161 -39.87 14.35 -3.13
N PRO A 162 -40.93 14.62 -3.92
CA PRO A 162 -41.07 15.88 -4.66
C PRO A 162 -41.22 17.12 -3.76
N LEU A 163 -41.47 16.94 -2.46
CA LEU A 163 -41.49 18.02 -1.48
C LEU A 163 -40.10 18.28 -0.83
N MET A 164 -39.19 17.31 -0.87
CA MET A 164 -37.90 17.35 -0.13
C MET A 164 -36.65 17.07 -0.98
N GLY A 165 -36.79 16.66 -2.25
CA GLY A 165 -35.70 16.31 -3.15
C GLY A 165 -34.89 15.06 -2.73
N ASP A 166 -34.05 14.57 -3.65
CA ASP A 166 -33.10 13.46 -3.40
C ASP A 166 -32.08 13.85 -2.32
N THR A 167 -32.39 13.52 -1.07
CA THR A 167 -31.53 13.80 0.10
C THR A 167 -31.03 12.54 0.79
N SER A 168 -31.16 11.38 0.15
CA SER A 168 -30.63 10.11 0.67
C SER A 168 -29.46 9.63 -0.17
N GLY A 169 -28.24 9.97 0.25
CA GLY A 169 -27.03 9.47 -0.40
C GLY A 169 -25.79 10.31 -0.12
N SER A 170 -25.08 9.93 0.95
CA SER A 170 -23.67 10.24 1.25
C SER A 170 -22.90 11.03 0.18
N ARG A 171 -22.91 12.36 0.29
CA ARG A 171 -21.89 13.19 -0.36
C ARG A 171 -20.63 13.08 0.50
N PHE A 172 -19.62 12.38 0.00
CA PHE A 172 -18.26 12.46 0.51
C PHE A 172 -17.83 13.93 0.48
N ARG A 173 -17.83 14.58 1.65
CA ARG A 173 -17.14 15.84 1.86
C ARG A 173 -15.84 15.49 2.58
N PRO A 174 -14.66 15.85 2.05
CA PRO A 174 -13.45 15.73 2.84
C PRO A 174 -13.65 16.51 4.14
N SER A 175 -13.25 15.94 5.28
CA SER A 175 -13.34 16.63 6.56
C SER A 175 -12.61 17.97 6.45
N CYS A 176 -13.29 19.07 6.75
CA CYS A 176 -12.64 20.37 6.87
C CYS A 176 -11.46 20.22 7.85
N ARG A 177 -10.23 20.42 7.36
CA ARG A 177 -9.09 20.61 8.25
C ARG A 177 -9.41 21.81 9.13
N PRO A 178 -9.23 21.76 10.46
CA PRO A 178 -9.34 22.95 11.27
C PRO A 178 -8.25 23.92 10.81
N THR A 179 -8.65 24.97 10.08
CA THR A 179 -7.82 26.17 9.91
C THR A 179 -7.80 26.85 11.27
N SER A 180 -6.87 26.40 12.12
CA SER A 180 -6.41 27.15 13.26
C SER A 180 -5.73 28.41 12.73
N GLY A 181 -6.32 29.56 13.06
CA GLY A 181 -5.64 30.83 13.31
C GLY A 181 -4.71 31.43 12.25
N GLY A 182 -5.13 32.54 11.66
CA GLY A 182 -4.23 33.50 11.02
C GLY A 182 -5.03 34.61 10.36
N GLY A 183 -5.07 35.78 11.00
CA GLY A 183 -5.74 36.98 10.51
C GLY A 183 -4.96 37.73 9.43
#